data_AF-A0A7R9DSQ0-F1
#
_entry.id   AF-A0A7R9DSQ0-F1
#
_cell.length_a   1.000
_cell.length_b   1.000
_cell.length_c   1.000
_cell.angle_alpha   90.00
_cell.angle_beta   90.00
_cell.angle_gamma   90.00
#
_symmetry.space_group_name_H-M   'P 1'
#
loop_
_entity.id
_entity.type
_entity.pdbx_description
1 polymer ?
#
loop_
_entity_poly.entity_id
_entity_poly.type
_entity_poly.pdbx_seq_one_letter_code
_entity_poly.pdbx_strand_id
1 'polypeptide(L)'
;MHRCKPGFFNLDEENLFGCTPCFCYGHSSVCDSAPGYSRVAIESVFARSNERWTAEEYSGRTIALQFNGITQTIGASAPGREAVYFAAPDKFLGDQRASYNQELEFKLRIGESGPGATVEDVVLEGAGLSITQAIFGLGEPPSIRSDSEIQV
;
A
#
# COMPACT_ATOMS: atom_id res chain seq x y z
N MET A 1 34.66 12.20 -18.95
CA MET A 1 34.02 12.42 -17.63
C MET A 1 32.70 11.66 -17.69
N HIS A 2 32.62 10.44 -17.12
CA HIS A 2 31.45 9.53 -17.23
C HIS A 2 30.90 9.20 -15.83
N ARG A 3 30.70 10.20 -14.98
CA ARG A 3 30.18 10.02 -13.61
C ARG A 3 29.08 11.02 -13.34
N CYS A 4 28.07 10.57 -12.61
CA CYS A 4 26.98 11.41 -12.12
C CYS A 4 27.48 12.44 -11.11
N LYS A 5 26.76 13.56 -11.03
CA LYS A 5 26.98 14.59 -10.00
C LYS A 5 26.52 14.04 -8.63
N PRO A 6 27.04 14.57 -7.50
CA PRO A 6 26.51 14.24 -6.19
C PRO A 6 24.99 14.42 -6.14
N GLY A 7 24.29 13.52 -5.45
CA GLY A 7 22.82 13.48 -5.44
C GLY A 7 22.20 12.80 -6.65
N PHE A 8 22.98 12.18 -7.54
CA PHE A 8 22.49 11.41 -8.68
C PHE A 8 23.28 10.10 -8.84
N PHE A 9 22.62 9.07 -9.35
CA PHE A 9 23.16 7.74 -9.63
C PHE A 9 22.70 7.26 -11.01
N ASN A 10 23.11 6.05 -11.42
CA ASN A 10 22.66 5.39 -12.65
C ASN A 10 22.79 6.24 -13.93
N LEU A 11 24.02 6.38 -14.46
CA LEU A 11 24.24 7.00 -15.77
C LEU A 11 23.72 6.07 -16.87
N ASP A 12 22.69 6.49 -17.59
CA ASP A 12 21.98 5.72 -18.62
C ASP A 12 21.82 6.57 -19.88
N GLU A 13 22.18 6.02 -21.05
CA GLU A 13 22.08 6.70 -22.34
C GLU A 13 20.63 6.85 -22.82
N GLU A 14 19.72 6.00 -22.33
CA GLU A 14 18.28 6.08 -22.61
C GLU A 14 17.59 7.11 -21.71
N ASN A 15 18.22 7.49 -20.59
CA ASN A 15 17.74 8.56 -19.73
C ASN A 15 18.10 9.91 -20.35
N LEU A 16 17.09 10.69 -20.76
CA LEU A 16 17.27 12.05 -21.32
C LEU A 16 18.01 13.01 -20.39
N PHE A 17 18.02 12.74 -19.08
CA PHE A 17 18.74 13.52 -18.07
C PHE A 17 20.12 12.93 -17.73
N GLY A 18 20.49 11.81 -18.35
CA GLY A 18 21.71 11.05 -18.12
C GLY A 18 21.69 10.29 -16.81
N CYS A 19 21.54 10.98 -15.68
CA CYS A 19 21.55 10.37 -14.35
C CYS A 19 20.19 10.49 -13.65
N THR A 20 19.90 9.52 -12.77
CA THR A 20 18.70 9.50 -11.92
C THR A 20 19.00 10.17 -10.58
N PRO A 21 18.14 11.07 -10.05
CA PRO A 21 18.37 11.68 -8.74
C PRO A 21 18.29 10.65 -7.61
N CYS A 22 19.08 10.83 -6.55
CA CYS A 22 19.01 10.04 -5.33
C CYS A 22 17.70 10.34 -4.58
N PHE A 23 16.97 9.30 -4.20
CA PHE A 23 15.72 9.40 -3.44
C PHE A 23 15.92 9.01 -1.96
N CYS A 24 16.85 9.68 -1.28
CA CYS A 24 17.17 9.36 0.12
C CYS A 24 16.39 10.20 1.15
N TYR A 25 15.38 10.99 0.71
CA TYR A 25 14.55 11.85 1.57
C TYR A 25 15.31 12.68 2.61
N GLY A 26 16.44 13.25 2.21
CA GLY A 26 17.26 14.09 3.09
C GLY A 26 18.15 13.33 4.08
N HIS A 27 18.10 11.99 4.12
CA HIS A 27 19.00 11.18 4.94
C HIS A 27 20.41 11.06 4.36
N SER A 28 20.55 11.16 3.04
CA SER A 28 21.83 11.10 2.34
C SER A 28 21.77 11.82 0.99
N SER A 29 22.92 12.25 0.48
CA SER A 29 23.12 12.69 -0.91
C SER A 29 24.06 11.75 -1.68
N VAL A 30 24.53 10.69 -1.02
CA VAL A 30 25.38 9.64 -1.59
C VAL A 30 24.54 8.39 -1.71
N CYS A 31 24.29 7.97 -2.94
CA CYS A 31 23.56 6.75 -3.28
C CYS A 31 24.22 6.08 -4.48
N ASP A 32 23.93 4.80 -4.69
CA ASP A 32 24.40 4.04 -5.85
C ASP A 32 23.32 3.05 -6.30
N SER A 33 23.41 2.59 -7.54
CA SER A 33 22.47 1.59 -8.07
C SER A 33 22.59 0.31 -7.25
N ALA A 34 21.46 -0.23 -6.77
CA ALA A 34 21.41 -1.55 -6.15
C ALA A 34 21.25 -2.62 -7.24
N PRO A 35 22.29 -3.41 -7.59
CA PRO A 35 22.19 -4.37 -8.69
C PRO A 35 21.12 -5.42 -8.41
N GLY A 36 20.27 -5.69 -9.40
CA GLY A 36 19.15 -6.63 -9.25
C GLY A 36 17.89 -6.05 -8.61
N TYR A 37 17.89 -4.76 -8.25
CA TYR A 37 16.69 -4.06 -7.80
C TYR A 37 16.14 -3.16 -8.92
N SER A 38 14.88 -3.36 -9.24
CA SER A 38 14.10 -2.49 -10.12
C SER A 38 12.79 -2.12 -9.43
N ARG A 39 12.18 -1.01 -9.88
CA ARG A 39 10.83 -0.66 -9.47
C ARG A 39 9.87 -1.74 -9.99
N VAL A 40 9.09 -2.33 -9.09
CA VAL A 40 8.06 -3.31 -9.43
C VAL A 40 6.74 -2.84 -8.84
N ALA A 41 5.68 -2.88 -9.64
CA ALA A 41 4.32 -2.67 -9.16
C ALA A 41 3.76 -4.01 -8.67
N ILE A 42 3.21 -4.03 -7.45
CA ILE A 42 2.52 -5.18 -6.88
C ILE A 42 1.06 -4.78 -6.72
N GLU A 43 0.17 -5.49 -7.39
CA GLU A 43 -1.25 -5.15 -7.43
C GLU A 43 -2.14 -6.36 -7.14
N SER A 44 -3.34 -6.12 -6.63
CA SER A 44 -4.42 -7.11 -6.63
C SER A 44 -5.57 -6.61 -7.49
N VAL A 45 -5.87 -7.33 -8.57
CA VAL A 45 -6.90 -6.95 -9.56
C VAL A 45 -8.18 -7.78 -9.42
N PHE A 46 -8.17 -8.77 -8.53
CA PHE A 46 -9.29 -9.66 -8.21
C PHE A 46 -9.94 -10.28 -9.44
N ALA A 47 -9.11 -10.75 -10.40
CA ALA A 47 -9.61 -11.22 -11.68
C ALA A 47 -10.40 -12.54 -11.60
N ARG A 48 -10.07 -13.41 -10.63
CA ARG A 48 -10.65 -14.76 -10.54
C ARG A 48 -11.03 -15.20 -9.12
N SER A 49 -10.56 -14.51 -8.08
CA SER A 49 -10.78 -14.87 -6.68
C SER A 49 -10.42 -13.69 -5.76
N ASN A 50 -10.41 -13.94 -4.44
CA ASN A 50 -9.89 -13.04 -3.42
C ASN A 50 -8.36 -12.92 -3.38
N GLU A 51 -7.63 -13.54 -4.32
CA GLU A 51 -6.15 -13.50 -4.40
C GLU A 51 -5.41 -13.80 -3.08
N ARG A 52 -5.98 -14.69 -2.25
CA ARG A 52 -5.47 -15.05 -0.92
C ARG A 52 -5.48 -13.93 0.13
N TRP A 53 -6.17 -12.83 -0.14
CA TRP A 53 -6.54 -11.90 0.92
C TRP A 53 -7.36 -12.63 1.98
N THR A 54 -7.23 -12.18 3.22
CA THR A 54 -8.04 -12.64 4.34
C THR A 54 -8.71 -11.45 5.01
N ALA A 55 -9.72 -11.72 5.84
CA ALA A 55 -10.33 -10.70 6.68
C ALA A 55 -10.38 -11.21 8.12
N GLU A 56 -10.07 -10.34 9.06
CA GLU A 56 -10.07 -10.67 10.49
C GLU A 56 -10.45 -9.47 11.33
N GLU A 57 -11.07 -9.74 12.48
CA GLU A 57 -11.28 -8.74 13.51
C GLU A 57 -10.06 -8.65 14.43
N TYR A 58 -9.94 -7.54 15.16
CA TYR A 58 -8.85 -7.34 16.13
C TYR A 58 -8.75 -8.46 17.19
N SER A 59 -9.87 -9.10 17.52
CA SER A 59 -9.91 -10.28 18.41
C SER A 59 -9.27 -11.55 17.82
N GLY A 60 -8.81 -11.51 16.56
CA GLY A 60 -8.27 -12.65 15.82
C GLY A 60 -9.33 -13.55 15.19
N ARG A 61 -10.61 -13.13 15.21
CA ARG A 61 -11.69 -13.89 14.56
C ARG A 61 -11.63 -13.68 13.04
N THR A 62 -11.42 -14.76 12.31
CA THR A 62 -11.48 -14.73 10.84
C THR A 62 -12.90 -14.46 10.34
N ILE A 63 -13.03 -13.55 9.38
CA ILE A 63 -14.26 -13.17 8.69
C ILE A 63 -14.24 -13.74 7.28
N ALA A 64 -15.37 -14.33 6.85
CA ALA A 64 -15.49 -14.85 5.50
C ALA A 64 -15.52 -13.70 4.48
N LEU A 65 -14.62 -13.78 3.49
CA LEU A 65 -14.59 -12.85 2.37
C LEU A 65 -15.63 -13.22 1.31
N GLN A 66 -16.28 -12.21 0.74
CA GLN A 66 -17.12 -12.32 -0.44
C GLN A 66 -16.38 -11.76 -1.65
N PHE A 67 -16.17 -12.59 -2.67
CA PHE A 67 -15.61 -12.15 -3.95
C PHE A 67 -16.73 -11.85 -4.95
N ASN A 68 -16.64 -10.71 -5.62
CA ASN A 68 -17.50 -10.35 -6.75
C ASN A 68 -16.67 -10.25 -8.02
N GLY A 69 -16.81 -11.23 -8.93
CA GLY A 69 -16.07 -11.26 -10.19
C GLY A 69 -16.57 -10.30 -11.27
N ILE A 70 -17.77 -9.71 -11.10
CA ILE A 70 -18.29 -8.69 -12.01
C ILE A 70 -17.63 -7.34 -11.71
N THR A 71 -17.56 -6.97 -10.43
CA THR A 71 -16.94 -5.72 -10.00
C THR A 71 -15.44 -5.86 -9.70
N GLN A 72 -14.92 -7.09 -9.69
CA GLN A 72 -13.54 -7.41 -9.32
C GLN A 72 -13.17 -6.85 -7.94
N THR A 73 -14.00 -7.14 -6.95
CA THR A 73 -13.82 -6.64 -5.57
C THR A 73 -13.97 -7.76 -4.56
N ILE A 74 -13.30 -7.61 -3.42
CA ILE A 74 -13.60 -8.38 -2.20
C ILE A 74 -14.39 -7.52 -1.21
N GLY A 75 -15.19 -8.18 -0.39
CA GLY A 75 -15.90 -7.57 0.73
C GLY A 75 -15.88 -8.48 1.95
N ALA A 76 -16.15 -7.90 3.11
CA ALA A 76 -16.35 -8.61 4.36
C ALA A 76 -17.57 -8.01 5.07
N SER A 77 -18.29 -8.85 5.82
CA SER A 77 -19.39 -8.41 6.68
C SER A 77 -19.33 -9.20 7.98
N ALA A 78 -19.30 -8.49 9.10
CA ALA A 78 -19.28 -9.06 10.43
C ALA A 78 -20.51 -8.55 11.21
N PRO A 79 -21.14 -9.40 12.04
CA PRO A 79 -22.30 -9.01 12.84
C PRO A 79 -21.94 -8.13 14.05
N GLY A 80 -20.66 -8.05 14.40
CA GLY A 80 -20.15 -7.27 15.53
C GLY A 80 -19.96 -5.79 15.21
N ARG A 81 -19.44 -5.07 16.22
CA ARG A 81 -18.97 -3.68 16.06
C ARG A 81 -17.44 -3.57 15.99
N GLU A 82 -16.76 -4.71 15.99
CA GLU A 82 -15.30 -4.75 15.86
C GLU A 82 -14.91 -4.34 14.44
N ALA A 83 -13.77 -3.68 14.32
CA ALA A 83 -13.18 -3.37 13.03
C ALA A 83 -12.76 -4.67 12.34
N VAL A 84 -13.02 -4.75 11.03
CA VAL A 84 -12.58 -5.85 10.18
C VAL A 84 -11.44 -5.35 9.31
N TYR A 85 -10.28 -5.99 9.43
CA TYR A 85 -9.09 -5.70 8.64
C TYR A 85 -8.99 -6.65 7.48
N PHE A 86 -8.69 -6.12 6.29
CA PHE A 86 -8.28 -6.93 5.15
C PHE A 86 -6.77 -7.13 5.21
N ALA A 87 -6.34 -8.36 5.47
CA ALA A 87 -4.92 -8.70 5.54
C ALA A 87 -4.40 -9.11 4.15
N ALA A 88 -3.35 -8.41 3.72
CA ALA A 88 -2.74 -8.57 2.41
C ALA A 88 -1.96 -9.90 2.29
N PRO A 89 -1.97 -10.54 1.11
CA PRO A 89 -1.25 -11.80 0.88
C PRO A 89 0.27 -11.61 0.75
N ASP A 90 1.00 -12.73 0.79
CA ASP A 90 2.47 -12.82 0.78
C ASP A 90 3.18 -11.93 -0.25
N LYS A 91 2.56 -11.66 -1.42
CA LYS A 91 3.17 -10.79 -2.45
C LYS A 91 3.40 -9.35 -1.97
N PHE A 92 2.67 -8.88 -0.96
CA PHE A 92 2.85 -7.56 -0.32
C PHE A 92 3.76 -7.62 0.92
N LEU A 93 4.24 -8.81 1.29
CA LEU A 93 5.06 -9.03 2.48
C LEU A 93 6.54 -9.27 2.11
N GLY A 94 7.40 -9.34 3.12
CA GLY A 94 8.83 -9.62 2.93
C GLY A 94 9.64 -8.37 2.56
N ASP A 95 10.66 -8.54 1.71
CA ASP A 95 11.52 -7.44 1.29
C ASP A 95 10.83 -6.57 0.23
N GLN A 96 10.19 -5.50 0.69
CA GLN A 96 9.45 -4.55 -0.13
C GLN A 96 10.26 -3.29 -0.46
N ARG A 97 11.60 -3.34 -0.45
CA ARG A 97 12.45 -2.20 -0.86
C ARG A 97 12.18 -1.70 -2.27
N ALA A 98 11.65 -2.55 -3.15
CA ALA A 98 11.23 -2.15 -4.50
C ALA A 98 9.99 -1.22 -4.50
N SER A 99 9.21 -1.23 -3.42
CA SER A 99 8.01 -0.41 -3.21
C SER A 99 8.32 0.94 -2.55
N TYR A 100 9.57 1.17 -2.15
CA TYR A 100 10.01 2.45 -1.57
C TYR A 100 9.81 3.61 -2.56
N ASN A 101 9.24 4.72 -2.10
CA ASN A 101 8.83 5.87 -2.91
C ASN A 101 7.78 5.51 -3.96
N GLN A 102 6.91 4.55 -3.66
CA GLN A 102 5.72 4.27 -4.44
C GLN A 102 4.46 4.54 -3.62
N GLU A 103 3.36 4.74 -4.33
CA GLU A 103 2.04 4.92 -3.74
C GLU A 103 1.37 3.56 -3.55
N LEU A 104 0.84 3.35 -2.35
CA LEU A 104 -0.15 2.34 -2.03
C LEU A 104 -1.53 2.96 -2.27
N GLU A 105 -2.17 2.54 -3.34
CA GLU A 105 -3.52 2.96 -3.72
C GLU A 105 -4.54 1.84 -3.46
N PHE A 106 -5.71 2.18 -2.93
CA PHE A 106 -6.85 1.27 -2.87
C PHE A 106 -8.19 2.01 -2.91
N LYS A 107 -9.23 1.26 -3.28
CA LYS A 107 -10.61 1.75 -3.33
C LYS A 107 -11.44 1.06 -2.27
N LEU A 108 -11.98 1.85 -1.34
CA LEU A 108 -12.78 1.36 -0.23
C LEU A 108 -14.24 1.76 -0.39
N ARG A 109 -15.14 0.80 -0.18
CA ARG A 109 -16.58 1.03 -0.11
C ARG A 109 -17.12 0.55 1.22
N ILE A 110 -17.70 1.46 1.99
CA ILE A 110 -18.30 1.16 3.29
C ILE A 110 -19.81 0.98 3.15
N GLY A 111 -20.38 0.10 3.98
CA GLY A 111 -21.82 -0.14 4.04
C GLY A 111 -22.62 1.04 4.61
N GLU A 112 -23.95 0.89 4.63
CA GLU A 112 -24.89 1.95 5.02
C GLU A 112 -24.76 2.43 6.48
N SER A 113 -24.16 1.62 7.35
CA SER A 113 -23.85 2.00 8.73
C SER A 113 -22.77 3.09 8.84
N GLY A 114 -22.09 3.42 7.73
CA GLY A 114 -21.03 4.40 7.67
C GLY A 114 -19.72 3.93 8.32
N PRO A 115 -18.61 4.67 8.09
CA PRO A 115 -17.35 4.39 8.78
C PRO A 115 -17.48 4.70 10.27
N GLY A 116 -16.89 3.84 11.11
CA GLY A 116 -16.48 4.26 12.44
C GLY A 116 -15.23 5.12 12.32
N ALA A 117 -15.12 6.20 13.09
CA ALA A 117 -13.88 6.96 13.16
C ALA A 117 -12.81 6.09 13.84
N THR A 118 -11.70 5.85 13.15
CA THR A 118 -10.55 5.11 13.69
C THR A 118 -9.25 5.82 13.31
N VAL A 119 -8.20 5.58 14.10
CA VAL A 119 -6.84 6.08 13.83
C VAL A 119 -5.92 5.00 13.25
N GLU A 120 -6.45 3.80 13.06
CA GLU A 120 -5.75 2.60 12.61
C GLU A 120 -6.52 1.97 11.46
N ASP A 121 -6.80 2.75 10.41
CA ASP A 121 -7.55 2.25 9.24
C ASP A 121 -6.64 1.52 8.24
N VAL A 122 -5.42 2.02 8.05
CA VAL A 122 -4.35 1.34 7.33
C VAL A 122 -3.18 1.13 8.27
N VAL A 123 -2.69 -0.12 8.35
CA VAL A 123 -1.58 -0.51 9.22
C VAL A 123 -0.52 -1.20 8.38
N LEU A 124 0.70 -0.68 8.40
CA LEU A 124 1.88 -1.28 7.78
C LEU A 124 2.82 -1.77 8.87
N GLU A 125 3.05 -3.07 8.93
CA GLU A 125 3.89 -3.70 9.95
C GLU A 125 5.08 -4.42 9.34
N GLY A 126 6.26 -4.24 9.94
CA GLY A 126 7.49 -4.87 9.47
C GLY A 126 8.69 -4.53 10.33
N ALA A 127 9.62 -5.48 10.46
CA ALA A 127 10.86 -5.30 11.24
C ALA A 127 10.65 -4.79 12.68
N GLY A 128 9.51 -5.12 13.32
CA GLY A 128 9.16 -4.67 14.67
C GLY A 128 8.64 -3.23 14.75
N LEU A 129 8.40 -2.59 13.61
CA LEU A 129 7.78 -1.26 13.49
C LEU A 129 6.36 -1.40 12.96
N SER A 130 5.51 -0.43 13.32
CA SER A 130 4.15 -0.29 12.81
C SER A 130 3.87 1.18 12.50
N ILE A 131 3.29 1.45 11.33
CA ILE A 131 2.86 2.78 10.88
C ILE A 131 1.36 2.70 10.59
N THR A 132 0.60 3.66 11.11
CA THR A 132 -0.86 3.70 10.94
C THR A 132 -1.30 5.00 10.27
N GLN A 133 -2.35 4.91 9.45
CA GLN A 133 -2.98 6.06 8.81
C GLN A 133 -4.50 5.95 8.93
N ALA A 134 -5.15 7.04 9.33
CA ALA A 134 -6.59 7.17 9.30
C ALA A 134 -7.06 7.52 7.88
N ILE A 135 -8.11 6.86 7.40
CA ILE A 135 -8.80 7.15 6.14
C ILE A 135 -9.97 8.11 6.40
N PHE A 136 -10.55 8.08 7.61
CA PHE A 136 -11.70 8.91 7.98
C PHE A 136 -11.36 9.84 9.15
N GLY A 137 -10.71 10.98 8.86
CA GLY A 137 -10.30 11.99 9.83
C GLY A 137 -11.02 13.34 9.68
N LEU A 138 -11.56 13.86 10.81
CA LEU A 138 -12.14 15.21 11.07
C LEU A 138 -12.46 16.11 9.85
N GLY A 139 -13.62 15.90 9.23
CA GLY A 139 -14.33 16.97 8.50
C GLY A 139 -14.85 16.63 7.10
N GLU A 140 -14.47 15.49 6.51
CA GLU A 140 -14.98 15.10 5.19
C GLU A 140 -16.21 14.19 5.33
N PRO A 141 -17.32 14.49 4.63
CA PRO A 141 -18.50 13.62 4.65
C PRO A 141 -18.10 12.25 4.08
N PRO A 142 -18.64 11.15 4.62
CA PRO A 142 -18.33 9.81 4.14
C PRO A 142 -18.79 9.68 2.69
N SER A 143 -17.90 9.85 1.72
CA SER A 143 -18.16 9.38 0.38
C SER A 143 -18.21 7.86 0.45
N ILE A 144 -19.31 7.28 -0.04
CA ILE A 144 -19.52 5.82 -0.09
C ILE A 144 -18.39 5.12 -0.87
N ARG A 145 -17.55 5.87 -1.57
CA ARG A 145 -16.29 5.44 -2.18
C ARG A 145 -15.18 6.38 -1.69
N SER A 146 -14.19 5.84 -1.01
CA SER A 146 -12.94 6.55 -0.72
C SER A 146 -11.85 5.93 -1.58
N ASP A 147 -11.19 6.77 -2.39
CA ASP A 147 -9.94 6.42 -3.06
C ASP A 147 -8.83 6.95 -2.14
N SER A 148 -8.03 6.03 -1.58
CA SER A 148 -7.00 6.35 -0.59
C SER A 148 -5.63 6.05 -1.17
N GLU A 149 -4.70 6.97 -0.95
CA GLU A 149 -3.34 6.91 -1.46
C GLU A 149 -2.36 7.16 -0.31
N ILE A 150 -1.38 6.27 -0.15
CA ILE A 150 -0.38 6.34 0.92
C ILE A 150 1.00 6.19 0.30
N GLN A 151 1.93 7.09 0.62
CA GLN A 151 3.32 6.95 0.16
C GLN A 151 4.07 5.98 1.07
N VAL A 152 4.71 4.96 0.47
CA VAL A 152 5.52 3.92 1.13
C VAL A 152 6.99 4.27 1.12
#